data_AF-A0A151R2F6-F1
#
_entry.id   AF-A0A151R2F6-F1
#
_cell.length_a   1.000
_cell.length_b   1.000
_cell.length_c   1.000
_cell.angle_alpha   90.00
_cell.angle_beta   90.00
_cell.angle_gamma   90.00
#
_symmetry.space_group_name_H-M   'P 1'
#
loop_
_entity.id
_entity.type
_entity.pdbx_description
1 polymer ?
#
loop_
_entity_poly.entity_id
_entity_poly.type
_entity_poly.pdbx_seq_one_letter_code
_entity_poly.pdbx_strand_id
1 'polypeptide(L)'
;MFLNTLPTKEQLLNRNVALQADQQRYALETIHHVIFSCCYVNRVWKQWLQLLQSPSPLCHVAFTNFLAPPSIISSKEQTERWWVWWAAMCWYTWKMRNQCVFEQGQFDGHKLGQQVLMFSWSWLSAFNNSFSYSFTQWQLNIGLCLLGSRAYE
;
A
#
# COMPACT_ATOMS: atom_id res chain seq x y z
N MET A 1 -3.88 12.60 -0.78
CA MET A 1 -3.69 11.55 -1.82
C MET A 1 -5.01 11.01 -2.40
N PHE A 2 -6.13 10.99 -1.66
CA PHE A 2 -7.39 10.33 -2.10
C PHE A 2 -8.55 11.29 -2.48
N LEU A 3 -8.28 12.57 -2.77
CA LEU A 3 -9.32 13.58 -3.07
C LEU A 3 -9.83 13.49 -4.52
N ASN A 4 -10.14 12.29 -5.04
CA ASN A 4 -10.60 12.13 -6.42
C ASN A 4 -9.63 12.78 -7.44
N THR A 5 -8.33 12.68 -7.19
CA THR A 5 -7.28 13.17 -8.08
C THR A 5 -6.51 12.07 -8.76
N LEU A 6 -6.62 10.83 -8.28
CA LEU A 6 -5.89 9.69 -8.81
C LEU A 6 -6.50 9.27 -10.15
N PRO A 7 -5.73 9.24 -11.26
CA PRO A 7 -6.22 8.85 -12.57
C PRO A 7 -6.62 7.37 -12.60
N THR A 8 -7.88 7.09 -12.29
CA THR A 8 -8.55 5.82 -12.52
C THR A 8 -9.36 5.89 -13.82
N LYS A 9 -9.86 4.76 -14.34
CA LYS A 9 -10.70 4.79 -15.55
C LYS A 9 -11.94 5.68 -15.37
N GLU A 10 -12.59 5.55 -14.21
CA GLU A 10 -13.73 6.41 -13.84
C GLU A 10 -13.34 7.89 -13.87
N GLN A 11 -12.20 8.25 -13.29
CA GLN A 11 -11.73 9.64 -13.25
C GLN A 11 -11.36 10.19 -14.64
N LEU A 12 -10.77 9.34 -15.50
CA LEU A 12 -10.38 9.71 -16.86
C LEU A 12 -11.61 9.92 -17.74
N LEU A 13 -12.61 9.03 -17.61
CA LEU A 13 -13.90 9.17 -18.28
C LEU A 13 -14.64 10.44 -17.82
N ASN A 14 -14.66 10.72 -16.50
CA ASN A 14 -15.24 11.95 -15.95
C ASN A 14 -14.52 13.22 -16.46
N ARG A 15 -13.29 13.10 -16.96
CA ARG A 15 -12.51 14.19 -17.56
C ARG A 15 -12.49 14.17 -19.09
N ASN A 16 -13.35 13.36 -19.73
CA ASN A 16 -13.44 13.19 -21.18
C ASN A 16 -12.14 12.73 -21.86
N VAL A 17 -11.28 11.99 -21.15
CA VAL A 17 -10.07 11.40 -21.73
C VAL A 17 -10.43 10.07 -22.39
N ALA A 18 -10.17 9.96 -23.70
CA ALA A 18 -10.41 8.74 -24.46
C ALA A 18 -9.50 7.59 -23.99
N LEU A 19 -10.11 6.45 -23.64
CA LEU A 19 -9.40 5.22 -23.31
C LEU A 19 -9.32 4.32 -24.56
N GLN A 20 -8.23 3.56 -24.69
CA GLN A 20 -8.11 2.59 -25.78
C GLN A 20 -9.15 1.46 -25.63
N ALA A 21 -9.63 0.90 -26.76
CA ALA A 21 -10.72 -0.08 -26.77
C ALA A 21 -10.45 -1.33 -25.91
N ASP A 22 -9.18 -1.75 -25.76
CA ASP A 22 -8.80 -2.87 -24.89
C ASP A 22 -8.91 -2.52 -23.39
N GLN A 23 -8.74 -1.24 -23.04
CA GLN A 23 -8.90 -0.76 -21.66
C GLN A 23 -10.36 -0.60 -21.24
N GLN A 24 -11.28 -0.45 -22.21
CA GLN A 24 -12.72 -0.43 -21.97
C GLN A 24 -13.31 -1.80 -21.58
N ARG A 25 -12.62 -2.90 -21.92
CA ARG A 25 -13.12 -4.27 -21.70
C ARG A 25 -13.09 -4.73 -20.24
N TYR A 26 -12.25 -4.13 -19.40
CA TYR A 26 -12.15 -4.48 -17.98
C TYR A 26 -13.04 -3.55 -17.14
N ALA A 27 -13.73 -4.14 -16.14
CA ALA A 27 -14.68 -3.48 -15.24
C ALA A 27 -14.28 -2.07 -14.76
N LEU A 28 -15.28 -1.23 -14.48
CA LEU A 28 -15.09 0.17 -14.06
C LEU A 28 -14.13 0.24 -12.86
N GLU A 29 -12.95 0.79 -13.11
CA GLU A 29 -11.88 0.86 -12.13
C GLU A 29 -12.01 2.15 -11.32
N THR A 30 -12.43 2.01 -10.06
CA THR A 30 -12.49 3.08 -9.06
C THR A 30 -11.19 3.13 -8.25
N ILE A 31 -10.97 4.18 -7.46
CA ILE A 31 -9.81 4.23 -6.52
C ILE A 31 -9.83 3.02 -5.58
N HIS A 32 -11.03 2.63 -5.15
CA HIS A 32 -11.24 1.43 -4.35
C HIS A 32 -10.93 0.14 -5.11
N HIS A 33 -11.13 0.07 -6.41
CA HIS A 33 -10.66 -1.08 -7.17
C HIS A 33 -9.14 -1.11 -7.24
N VAL A 34 -8.51 0.01 -7.64
CA VAL A 34 -7.06 0.10 -7.88
C VAL A 34 -6.24 -0.25 -6.65
N ILE A 35 -6.56 0.36 -5.52
CA ILE A 35 -5.65 0.35 -4.36
C ILE A 35 -5.91 -0.88 -3.47
N PHE A 36 -6.98 -1.61 -3.72
CA PHE A 36 -7.73 -2.17 -2.61
C PHE A 36 -8.45 -3.48 -2.96
N SER A 37 -9.27 -3.52 -4.00
CA SER A 37 -10.02 -4.74 -4.38
C SER A 37 -9.60 -5.41 -5.69
N CYS A 38 -8.63 -4.85 -6.42
CA CYS A 38 -8.00 -5.51 -7.57
C CYS A 38 -7.40 -6.85 -7.13
N CYS A 39 -7.61 -7.91 -7.91
CA CYS A 39 -7.19 -9.28 -7.54
C CYS A 39 -5.68 -9.40 -7.25
N TYR A 40 -4.86 -8.58 -7.89
CA TYR A 40 -3.42 -8.52 -7.66
C TYR A 40 -3.07 -7.79 -6.36
N VAL A 41 -3.68 -6.63 -6.15
CA VAL A 41 -3.41 -5.77 -4.99
C VAL A 41 -3.92 -6.39 -3.70
N ASN A 42 -5.07 -7.08 -3.75
CA ASN A 42 -5.59 -7.87 -2.65
C ASN A 42 -4.62 -8.99 -2.22
N ARG A 43 -3.94 -9.66 -3.15
CA ARG A 43 -2.92 -10.68 -2.82
C ARG A 43 -1.73 -10.06 -2.10
N VAL A 44 -1.27 -8.91 -2.57
CA VAL A 44 -0.15 -8.18 -1.96
C VAL A 44 -0.52 -7.73 -0.54
N TRP A 45 -1.70 -7.14 -0.35
CA TRP A 45 -2.19 -6.77 0.99
C TRP A 45 -2.30 -7.97 1.94
N LYS A 46 -2.83 -9.11 1.47
CA LYS A 46 -2.89 -10.34 2.27
C LYS A 46 -1.52 -10.81 2.73
N GLN A 47 -0.54 -10.85 1.82
CA GLN A 47 0.82 -11.25 2.13
C GLN A 47 1.45 -10.32 3.18
N TRP A 48 1.21 -9.01 3.07
CA TRP A 48 1.75 -8.06 4.04
C TRP A 48 1.09 -8.14 5.42
N LEU A 49 -0.23 -8.28 5.49
CA LEU A 49 -0.91 -8.42 6.77
C LEU A 49 -0.53 -9.71 7.51
N GLN A 50 -0.22 -10.78 6.77
CA GLN A 50 0.36 -12.00 7.34
C GLN A 50 1.73 -11.72 7.99
N LEU A 51 2.58 -10.90 7.36
CA LEU A 51 3.87 -10.51 7.91
C LEU A 51 3.78 -9.67 9.19
N LEU A 52 2.65 -8.99 9.40
CA LEU A 52 2.36 -8.26 10.64
C LEU A 52 1.83 -9.15 11.76
N GLN A 53 1.64 -10.46 11.51
CA GLN A 53 1.00 -11.40 12.42
C GLN A 53 -0.35 -10.89 12.95
N SER A 54 -1.06 -10.06 12.17
CA SER A 54 -2.36 -9.54 12.58
C SER A 54 -3.39 -10.66 12.47
N PRO A 55 -4.14 -10.97 13.54
CA PRO A 55 -5.16 -12.03 13.52
C PRO A 55 -6.41 -11.64 12.72
N SER A 56 -6.49 -10.43 12.17
CA SER A 56 -7.71 -9.95 11.53
C SER A 56 -7.83 -10.44 10.09
N PRO A 57 -8.86 -11.24 9.74
CA PRO A 57 -9.16 -11.50 8.34
C PRO A 57 -9.45 -10.17 7.63
N LEU A 58 -8.91 -10.00 6.42
CA LEU A 58 -9.31 -8.95 5.49
C LEU A 58 -10.77 -9.16 5.07
N CYS A 59 -11.69 -8.88 5.98
CA CYS A 59 -13.11 -8.84 5.68
C CYS A 59 -13.39 -7.61 4.83
N HIS A 60 -14.48 -7.63 4.06
CA HIS A 60 -14.98 -6.43 3.37
C HIS A 60 -15.21 -5.23 4.32
N VAL A 61 -15.35 -5.49 5.63
CA VAL A 61 -15.42 -4.52 6.75
C VAL A 61 -14.03 -4.02 7.19
N ALA A 62 -12.97 -4.79 6.96
CA ALA A 62 -11.59 -4.32 7.13
C ALA A 62 -11.28 -3.15 6.18
N PHE A 63 -12.05 -3.01 5.10
CA PHE A 63 -11.96 -1.90 4.15
C PHE A 63 -12.40 -0.55 4.72
N THR A 64 -13.49 -0.54 5.51
CA THR A 64 -13.89 0.66 6.28
C THR A 64 -12.95 0.91 7.46
N ASN A 65 -12.34 -0.14 8.01
CA ASN A 65 -11.28 -0.03 9.02
C ASN A 65 -9.89 0.25 8.42
N PHE A 66 -9.74 0.29 7.09
CA PHE A 66 -8.44 0.42 6.41
C PHE A 66 -7.84 1.83 6.50
N LEU A 67 -8.69 2.78 6.89
CA LEU A 67 -8.33 4.14 7.28
C LEU A 67 -7.91 4.22 8.76
N ALA A 68 -7.89 3.11 9.48
CA ALA A 68 -7.39 3.04 10.84
C ALA A 68 -6.18 2.10 10.92
N PRO A 69 -5.17 2.41 11.75
CA PRO A 69 -4.13 1.47 12.10
C PRO A 69 -4.72 0.17 12.71
N PRO A 70 -4.12 -1.00 12.47
CA PRO A 70 -4.48 -2.24 13.15
C PRO A 70 -4.46 -2.08 14.67
N SER A 71 -5.32 -2.78 15.41
CA SER A 71 -5.43 -2.64 16.88
C SER A 71 -4.16 -2.97 17.66
N ILE A 72 -3.22 -3.69 17.06
CA ILE A 72 -1.89 -3.95 17.64
C ILE A 72 -1.01 -2.70 17.69
N ILE A 73 -1.35 -1.68 16.90
CA ILE A 73 -0.72 -0.36 16.89
C ILE A 73 -1.40 0.48 17.95
N SER A 74 -0.65 0.78 19.02
CA SER A 74 -1.18 1.46 20.20
C SER A 74 -0.48 2.77 20.50
N SER A 75 0.75 2.98 20.01
CA SER A 75 1.49 4.22 20.24
C SER A 75 1.43 5.16 19.04
N LYS A 76 1.66 6.45 19.31
CA LYS A 76 1.78 7.50 18.27
C LYS A 76 2.89 7.17 17.28
N GLU A 77 4.04 6.73 17.77
CA GLU A 77 5.20 6.35 16.96
C GLU A 77 4.89 5.17 16.03
N GLN A 78 4.26 4.12 16.55
CA GLN A 78 3.83 2.97 15.74
C GLN A 78 2.80 3.39 14.68
N THR A 79 1.90 4.31 15.04
CA THR A 79 0.90 4.87 14.14
C THR A 79 1.54 5.66 13.00
N GLU A 80 2.51 6.51 13.29
CA GLU A 80 3.27 7.24 12.28
C GLU A 80 4.01 6.28 11.34
N ARG A 81 4.69 5.27 11.90
CA ARG A 81 5.40 4.25 11.11
C ARG A 81 4.46 3.51 10.17
N TRP A 82 3.30 3.11 10.67
CA TRP A 82 2.23 2.49 9.89
C TRP A 82 1.77 3.36 8.74
N TRP A 83 1.50 4.64 9.00
CA TRP A 83 1.02 5.55 7.97
C TRP A 83 2.03 5.79 6.86
N VAL A 84 3.33 5.85 7.18
CA VAL A 84 4.38 5.96 6.16
C VAL A 84 4.44 4.70 5.30
N TRP A 85 4.41 3.52 5.92
CA TRP A 85 4.39 2.26 5.19
C TRP A 85 3.14 2.12 4.32
N TRP A 86 1.98 2.46 4.87
CA TRP A 86 0.69 2.47 4.16
C TRP A 86 0.70 3.43 2.98
N ALA A 87 1.26 4.64 3.15
CA ALA A 87 1.39 5.61 2.07
C ALA A 87 2.30 5.09 0.95
N ALA A 88 3.42 4.43 1.29
CA ALA A 88 4.32 3.82 0.31
C ALA A 88 3.60 2.71 -0.48
N MET A 89 2.84 1.85 0.20
CA MET A 89 1.99 0.83 -0.39
C MET A 89 1.00 1.41 -1.41
N CYS A 90 0.22 2.41 -1.01
CA CYS A 90 -0.75 3.04 -1.89
C CYS A 90 -0.09 3.72 -3.08
N TRP A 91 1.02 4.43 -2.85
CA TRP A 91 1.73 5.17 -3.89
C TRP A 91 2.29 4.25 -4.98
N TYR A 92 3.00 3.19 -4.58
CA TYR A 92 3.61 2.27 -5.53
C TYR A 92 2.61 1.40 -6.26
N THR A 93 1.52 1.01 -5.59
CA THR A 93 0.41 0.31 -6.24
C THR A 93 -0.18 1.17 -7.35
N TRP A 94 -0.49 2.43 -7.05
CA TRP A 94 -0.99 3.37 -8.05
C TRP A 94 0.00 3.62 -9.18
N LYS A 95 1.28 3.84 -8.86
CA LYS A 95 2.35 4.07 -9.84
C LYS A 95 2.48 2.89 -10.81
N MET A 96 2.58 1.67 -10.28
CA MET A 96 2.73 0.47 -11.12
C MET A 96 1.51 0.20 -11.98
N ARG A 97 0.30 0.38 -11.44
CA ARG A 97 -0.93 0.30 -12.23
C ARG A 97 -0.91 1.31 -13.39
N ASN A 98 -0.49 2.55 -13.14
CA ASN A 98 -0.41 3.55 -14.20
C ASN A 98 0.62 3.19 -15.26
N GLN A 99 1.76 2.61 -14.89
CA GLN A 99 2.72 2.09 -15.88
C GLN A 99 2.11 0.97 -16.72
N CYS A 100 1.32 0.08 -16.12
CA CYS A 100 0.65 -0.98 -16.88
C CYS A 100 -0.37 -0.41 -17.87
N VAL A 101 -1.12 0.60 -17.45
CA VAL A 101 -2.19 1.21 -18.26
C VAL A 101 -1.65 2.15 -19.33
N PHE A 102 -0.66 2.98 -19.03
CA PHE A 102 -0.22 4.05 -19.92
C PHE A 102 1.10 3.74 -20.64
N GLU A 103 1.93 2.86 -20.10
CA GLU A 103 3.28 2.56 -20.61
C GLU A 103 3.41 1.11 -21.10
N GLN A 104 2.29 0.39 -21.29
CA GLN A 104 2.25 -1.04 -21.66
C GLN A 104 3.06 -1.95 -20.71
N GLY A 105 3.27 -1.51 -19.47
CA GLY A 105 3.92 -2.31 -18.45
C GLY A 105 3.13 -3.57 -18.08
N GLN A 106 3.82 -4.56 -17.52
CA GLN A 106 3.19 -5.72 -16.89
C GLN A 106 3.19 -5.54 -15.38
N PHE A 107 2.11 -5.99 -14.73
CA PHE A 107 2.03 -5.94 -13.28
C PHE A 107 2.99 -6.97 -12.68
N ASP A 108 3.92 -6.51 -11.83
CA ASP A 108 4.90 -7.34 -11.14
C ASP A 108 4.76 -7.16 -9.63
N GLY A 109 4.06 -8.12 -8.99
CA GLY A 109 3.83 -8.09 -7.54
C GLY A 109 5.11 -8.21 -6.71
N HIS A 110 6.14 -8.88 -7.22
CA HIS A 110 7.42 -9.00 -6.53
C HIS A 110 8.16 -7.66 -6.55
N LYS A 111 8.23 -7.02 -7.73
CA LYS A 111 8.76 -5.66 -7.85
C LYS A 111 7.98 -4.66 -7.01
N LEU A 112 6.65 -4.79 -6.95
CA LEU A 112 5.81 -3.93 -6.10
C LEU A 112 6.23 -4.06 -4.64
N GLY A 113 6.35 -5.29 -4.13
CA GLY A 113 6.74 -5.52 -2.75
C GLY A 113 8.13 -4.96 -2.42
N GLN A 114 9.12 -5.17 -3.30
CA GLN A 114 10.47 -4.63 -3.12
C GLN A 114 10.50 -3.09 -3.11
N GLN A 115 9.73 -2.45 -4.00
CA GLN A 115 9.65 -0.99 -4.06
C GLN A 115 8.97 -0.43 -2.81
N VAL A 116 7.90 -1.06 -2.32
CA VAL A 116 7.25 -0.66 -1.07
C VAL A 116 8.23 -0.75 0.09
N LEU A 117 8.95 -1.87 0.23
CA LEU A 117 9.98 -2.05 1.26
C LEU A 117 11.00 -0.92 1.23
N MET A 118 11.57 -0.66 0.06
CA MET A 118 12.62 0.34 -0.13
C MET A 118 12.12 1.74 0.21
N PHE A 119 10.95 2.14 -0.27
CA PHE A 119 10.45 3.51 -0.09
C PHE A 119 9.91 3.75 1.30
N SER A 120 9.18 2.80 1.88
CA SER A 120 8.74 2.91 3.28
C SER A 120 9.93 3.06 4.22
N TRP A 121 10.98 2.24 4.04
CA TRP A 121 12.21 2.37 4.82
C TRP A 121 12.93 3.70 4.56
N SER A 122 13.08 4.11 3.29
CA SER A 122 13.76 5.37 2.95
C SER A 122 13.04 6.59 3.54
N TRP A 123 11.71 6.60 3.52
CA TRP A 123 10.93 7.68 4.12
C TRP A 123 11.02 7.67 5.64
N LEU A 124 10.93 6.49 6.27
CA LEU A 124 11.07 6.38 7.72
C LEU A 124 12.46 6.80 8.20
N SER A 125 13.51 6.29 7.56
CA SER A 125 14.90 6.63 7.91
C SER A 125 15.25 8.10 7.66
N ALA A 126 14.64 8.75 6.65
CA ALA A 126 14.88 10.14 6.36
C ALA A 126 14.08 11.12 7.24
N PHE A 127 12.84 10.77 7.61
CA PHE A 127 11.90 11.70 8.22
C PHE A 127 11.51 11.37 9.67
N ASN A 128 11.84 10.18 10.16
CA ASN A 128 11.54 9.76 11.52
C ASN A 128 12.84 9.54 12.32
N ASN A 129 13.18 10.50 13.18
CA ASN A 129 14.39 10.46 14.01
C ASN A 129 14.43 9.29 15.00
N SER A 130 13.29 8.70 15.37
CA SER A 130 13.24 7.52 16.25
C SER A 130 13.31 6.20 15.48
N PHE A 131 13.34 6.24 14.15
CA PHE A 131 13.47 5.05 13.31
C PHE A 131 14.94 4.72 13.03
N SER A 132 15.49 3.79 13.81
CA SER A 132 16.91 3.40 13.76
C SER A 132 17.16 2.03 13.10
N TYR A 133 16.15 1.42 12.47
CA TYR A 133 16.28 0.12 11.83
C TYR A 133 16.98 0.22 10.47
N SER A 134 17.95 -0.67 10.23
CA SER A 134 18.56 -0.85 8.90
C SER A 134 17.56 -1.40 7.88
N PHE A 135 17.85 -1.19 6.60
CA PHE A 135 17.01 -1.74 5.53
C PHE A 135 16.89 -3.27 5.62
N THR A 136 17.98 -3.96 5.98
CA THR A 136 17.99 -5.41 6.18
C THR A 136 17.03 -5.84 7.29
N GLN A 137 17.06 -5.16 8.45
CA GLN A 137 16.13 -5.44 9.55
C GLN A 137 14.67 -5.21 9.14
N TRP A 138 14.42 -4.10 8.44
CA TRP A 138 13.10 -3.78 7.91
C TRP A 138 12.57 -4.85 6.96
N GLN A 139 13.39 -5.26 5.98
CA GLN A 139 13.03 -6.27 5.00
C GLN A 139 12.79 -7.65 5.64
N LEU A 140 13.58 -8.02 6.65
CA LEU A 140 13.44 -9.30 7.35
C LEU A 140 12.17 -9.35 8.21
N ASN A 141 11.85 -8.27 8.92
CA ASN A 141 10.69 -8.24 9.81
C ASN A 141 10.11 -6.83 9.99
N ILE A 142 9.26 -6.43 9.03
CA ILE A 142 8.53 -5.16 9.08
C ILE A 142 7.66 -5.06 10.34
N GLY A 143 7.00 -6.15 10.74
CA GLY A 143 6.11 -6.16 11.89
C GLY A 143 6.81 -5.72 13.17
N LEU A 144 7.98 -6.31 13.46
CA LEU A 144 8.80 -5.89 14.60
C LEU A 144 9.29 -4.46 14.47
N CYS A 145 9.71 -4.02 13.29
CA CYS A 145 10.21 -2.66 13.09
C CYS A 145 9.11 -1.59 13.21
N LEU A 146 7.88 -1.92 12.79
CA LEU A 146 6.70 -1.06 12.95
C LEU A 146 6.30 -0.94 14.42
N LEU A 147 6.22 -2.07 15.13
CA LEU A 147 5.81 -2.12 16.53
C LEU A 147 6.90 -1.61 17.49
N GLY A 148 8.16 -1.64 17.04
CA GLY A 148 9.31 -1.48 17.90
C GLY A 148 9.60 -2.76 18.70
N SER A 149 10.87 -3.00 19.03
CA SER A 149 11.19 -3.96 20.09
C SER A 149 10.47 -3.53 21.36
N ARG A 150 9.48 -4.30 21.82
CA ARG A 150 9.00 -4.16 23.20
C ARG A 150 10.23 -4.35 24.08
N ALA A 151 10.72 -3.29 24.72
CA ALA A 151 11.51 -3.47 25.91
C ALA A 151 10.60 -4.25 26.86
N TYR A 152 10.95 -5.51 27.10
CA TYR A 152 10.41 -6.23 28.25
C TYR A 152 11.00 -5.52 29.46
N GLU A 153 10.27 -4.54 30.00
CA GLU A 153 10.41 -4.10 31.39
C GLU A 153 9.50 -4.96 32.27
#